data_AF-A0AAW7NWF9-F1
#
_entry.id   AF-A0AAW7NWF9-F1
#
_cell.length_a   1.000
_cell.length_b   1.000
_cell.length_c   1.000
_cell.angle_alpha   90.00
_cell.angle_beta   90.00
_cell.angle_gamma   90.00
#
_symmetry.space_group_name_H-M   'P 1'
#
loop_
_entity.id
_entity.type
_entity.pdbx_description
1 polymer ?
#
loop_
_entity_poly.entity_id
_entity_poly.type
_entity_poly.pdbx_seq_one_letter_code
_entity_poly.pdbx_strand_id
1 'polypeptide(L)'
;MDIFSEEFKNELRFIVKDTVSDIVTKAIKNGSFNSTFMIDVANDAFLSQKFCMTKSSVGAIRREMRDFPSYAKFLRNGGSLVTVKGFDEYLQYRGSREWKKEKAKLRTKKKTR
;
A
#
# COMPACT_ATOMS: atom_id res chain seq x y z
N MET A 1 -14.48 30.11 -16.90
CA MET A 1 -15.63 29.22 -17.17
C MET A 1 -15.07 27.83 -17.33
N ASP A 2 -15.51 26.90 -16.49
CA ASP A 2 -15.17 25.50 -16.67
C ASP A 2 -15.99 24.99 -17.87
N ILE A 3 -15.32 24.50 -18.91
CA ILE A 3 -15.92 24.21 -20.23
C ILE A 3 -16.89 23.02 -20.16
N PHE A 4 -16.84 22.25 -19.06
CA PHE A 4 -17.61 21.04 -18.88
C PHE A 4 -18.34 21.05 -17.54
N SER A 5 -19.61 20.65 -17.55
CA SER A 5 -20.38 20.44 -16.32
C SER A 5 -19.77 19.33 -15.47
N GLU A 6 -19.94 19.40 -14.14
CA GLU A 6 -19.47 18.34 -13.24
C GLU A 6 -20.16 16.99 -13.54
N GLU A 7 -21.40 17.00 -14.02
CA GLU A 7 -22.09 15.80 -14.50
C GLU A 7 -21.35 15.16 -15.68
N PHE A 8 -20.97 15.95 -16.69
CA PHE A 8 -20.24 15.44 -17.84
C PHE A 8 -18.84 14.91 -17.46
N LYS A 9 -18.16 15.58 -16.53
CA LYS A 9 -16.87 15.11 -15.98
C LYS A 9 -17.03 13.76 -15.27
N ASN A 10 -18.12 13.57 -14.53
CA ASN A 10 -18.40 12.31 -13.83
C ASN A 10 -18.76 11.18 -14.80
N GLU A 11 -19.54 11.48 -15.85
CA GLU A 11 -19.87 10.53 -16.91
C GLU A 11 -18.61 10.10 -17.68
N LEU A 12 -17.74 11.04 -18.05
CA LEU A 12 -16.45 10.73 -18.67
C LEU A 12 -15.57 9.85 -17.77
N ARG A 13 -15.51 10.13 -16.46
CA ARG A 13 -14.76 9.29 -15.51
C ARG A 13 -15.30 7.86 -15.47
N PHE A 14 -16.62 7.71 -15.53
CA PHE A 14 -17.26 6.39 -15.55
C PHE A 14 -16.91 5.64 -16.84
N ILE A 15 -17.08 6.27 -18.00
CA ILE A 15 -16.77 5.68 -19.32
C ILE A 15 -15.31 5.25 -19.41
N VAL A 16 -14.38 6.11 -18.97
CA VAL A 16 -12.94 5.80 -18.99
C VAL A 16 -12.62 4.63 -18.06
N LYS A 17 -13.18 4.62 -16.84
CA LYS A 17 -12.98 3.54 -15.88
C LYS A 17 -13.48 2.21 -16.42
N ASP A 18 -14.68 2.20 -16.99
CA ASP A 18 -15.31 0.99 -17.53
C ASP A 18 -14.51 0.45 -18.72
N THR A 19 -14.19 1.31 -19.69
CA THR A 19 -13.40 0.96 -20.87
C THR A 19 -12.03 0.39 -20.50
N VAL A 20 -11.31 1.04 -19.57
CA VAL A 20 -9.99 0.57 -19.11
C VAL A 20 -10.11 -0.77 -18.39
N SER A 21 -11.14 -0.94 -17.53
CA SER A 21 -11.41 -2.21 -16.85
C SER A 21 -11.65 -3.34 -17.85
N ASP A 22 -12.41 -3.05 -18.90
CA ASP A 22 -12.77 -3.99 -19.95
C ASP A 22 -11.58 -4.42 -20.79
N ILE A 23 -10.71 -3.46 -21.17
CA ILE A 23 -9.45 -3.71 -21.88
C ILE A 23 -8.53 -4.59 -21.04
N VAL A 24 -8.33 -4.25 -19.77
CA VAL A 24 -7.46 -5.02 -18.86
C VAL A 24 -8.01 -6.43 -18.66
N THR A 25 -9.32 -6.58 -18.48
CA THR A 25 -9.97 -7.89 -18.33
C THR A 25 -9.81 -8.76 -19.57
N LYS A 26 -10.00 -8.20 -20.77
CA LYS A 26 -9.79 -8.91 -22.04
C LYS A 26 -8.32 -9.29 -22.23
N ALA A 27 -7.40 -8.40 -21.89
CA ALA A 27 -5.97 -8.66 -22.01
C ALA A 27 -5.49 -9.78 -21.06
N ILE A 28 -6.04 -9.84 -19.83
CA ILE A 28 -5.80 -10.93 -18.87
C ILE A 28 -6.36 -12.26 -19.41
N LYS A 29 -7.62 -12.28 -19.88
CA LYS A 29 -8.28 -13.48 -20.41
C LYS A 29 -7.55 -14.07 -21.62
N ASN A 30 -6.99 -13.22 -22.48
CA ASN A 30 -6.33 -13.63 -23.71
C ASN A 30 -4.84 -13.99 -23.50
N GLY A 31 -4.33 -13.99 -22.27
CA GLY A 31 -2.94 -14.32 -21.96
C GLY A 31 -1.89 -13.32 -22.48
N SER A 32 -2.33 -12.27 -23.19
CA SER A 32 -1.49 -11.17 -23.70
C SER A 32 -1.00 -10.23 -22.60
N PHE A 33 -1.62 -10.32 -21.42
CA PHE A 33 -1.26 -9.54 -20.24
C PHE A 33 -0.71 -10.45 -19.13
N ASN A 34 0.57 -10.80 -19.23
CA ASN A 34 1.25 -11.64 -18.24
C ASN A 34 2.06 -10.83 -17.20
N SER A 35 1.74 -9.55 -17.05
CA SER A 35 2.29 -8.72 -15.98
C SER A 35 1.29 -8.74 -14.83
N THR A 36 1.71 -9.34 -13.71
CA THR A 36 1.07 -9.08 -12.43
C THR A 36 1.07 -7.57 -12.23
N PHE A 37 -0.06 -6.91 -12.49
CA PHE A 37 -0.26 -5.49 -12.17
C PHE A 37 -0.34 -5.38 -10.65
N MET A 38 0.82 -5.50 -10.00
CA MET A 38 0.95 -5.21 -8.59
C MET A 38 0.87 -3.70 -8.47
N ILE A 39 -0.15 -3.21 -7.76
CA ILE A 39 -0.08 -1.89 -7.15
C ILE A 39 1.15 -1.93 -6.25
N ASP A 40 2.28 -1.43 -6.76
CA ASP A 40 3.57 -1.61 -6.11
C ASP A 40 3.63 -0.79 -4.82
N VAL A 41 2.83 0.28 -4.74
CA VAL A 41 2.73 1.19 -3.62
C VAL A 41 1.26 1.44 -3.27
N ALA A 42 0.88 1.15 -2.02
CA ALA A 42 -0.49 1.24 -1.56
C ALA A 42 -0.67 2.22 -0.41
N ASN A 43 -1.88 2.79 -0.34
CA ASN A 43 -2.33 3.59 0.79
C ASN A 43 -3.04 2.72 1.84
N ASP A 44 -3.30 3.29 3.02
CA ASP A 44 -3.91 2.56 4.13
C ASP A 44 -5.31 2.00 3.80
N ALA A 45 -6.05 2.63 2.88
CA ALA A 45 -7.38 2.17 2.48
C ALA A 45 -7.32 0.91 1.62
N PHE A 46 -6.41 0.87 0.65
CA PHE A 46 -6.20 -0.30 -0.19
C PHE A 46 -5.65 -1.49 0.64
N LEU A 47 -4.69 -1.24 1.51
CA LEU A 47 -4.12 -2.27 2.39
C LEU A 47 -5.15 -2.81 3.39
N SER A 48 -6.03 -1.94 3.91
CA SER A 48 -7.14 -2.34 4.79
C SER A 48 -8.06 -3.35 4.10
N GLN A 49 -8.42 -3.10 2.85
CA GLN A 49 -9.22 -4.04 2.06
C GLN A 49 -8.44 -5.32 1.74
N LYS A 50 -7.18 -5.20 1.29
CA LYS A 50 -6.37 -6.34 0.86
C LYS A 50 -6.06 -7.33 1.99
N PHE A 51 -5.76 -6.83 3.19
CA PHE A 51 -5.35 -7.66 4.33
C PHE A 51 -6.48 -7.91 5.33
N CYS A 52 -7.72 -7.49 5.03
CA CYS A 52 -8.87 -7.60 5.94
C CYS A 52 -8.60 -6.98 7.33
N MET A 53 -7.88 -5.86 7.37
CA MET A 53 -7.52 -5.14 8.60
C MET A 53 -8.23 -3.80 8.66
N THR A 54 -8.42 -3.24 9.86
CA THR A 54 -8.92 -1.88 9.99
C THR A 54 -7.87 -0.86 9.50
N LYS A 55 -8.33 0.22 8.86
CA LYS A 55 -7.45 1.30 8.37
C LYS A 55 -6.56 1.89 9.48
N SER A 56 -7.07 1.96 10.70
CA SER A 56 -6.30 2.41 11.88
C SER A 56 -5.15 1.45 12.23
N SER A 57 -5.41 0.14 12.19
CA SER A 57 -4.39 -0.89 12.42
C SER A 57 -3.30 -0.85 11.35
N VAL A 58 -3.69 -0.76 10.08
CA VAL A 58 -2.75 -0.62 8.95
C VAL A 58 -1.87 0.62 9.13
N GLY A 59 -2.47 1.77 9.43
CA GLY A 59 -1.72 3.01 9.66
C GLY A 59 -0.77 2.93 10.87
N ALA A 60 -1.15 2.20 11.93
CA ALA A 60 -0.28 1.96 13.08
C ALA A 60 0.92 1.08 12.70
N ILE A 61 0.69 0.00 11.95
CA ILE A 61 1.74 -0.89 11.46
C ILE A 61 2.69 -0.16 10.52
N ARG A 62 2.17 0.65 9.59
CA ARG A 62 3.00 1.47 8.69
C ARG A 62 3.87 2.47 9.45
N ARG A 63 3.34 3.12 10.49
CA ARG A 63 4.12 4.00 11.36
C ARG A 63 5.18 3.21 12.12
N GLU A 64 4.84 2.03 12.59
CA GLU A 64 5.77 1.13 13.25
C GLU A 64 6.92 0.73 12.31
N MET A 65 6.64 0.35 11.06
CA MET A 65 7.66 0.03 10.05
C MET A 65 8.70 1.13 9.88
N ARG A 66 8.33 2.40 10.08
CA ARG A 66 9.26 3.55 9.99
C ARG A 66 10.36 3.49 11.05
N ASP A 67 10.07 2.93 12.21
CA ASP A 67 11.05 2.79 13.29
C ASP A 67 12.08 1.66 13.00
N PHE A 68 11.81 0.77 12.04
CA PHE A 68 12.68 -0.37 11.69
C PHE A 68 13.49 -0.07 10.41
N PRO A 69 14.80 0.17 10.49
CA PRO A 69 15.62 0.53 9.33
C PRO A 69 15.56 -0.49 8.20
N SER A 70 15.51 -1.78 8.54
CA SER A 70 15.41 -2.90 7.59
C SER A 70 14.15 -2.85 6.72
N TYR A 71 13.08 -2.23 7.22
CA TYR A 71 11.78 -2.13 6.56
C TYR A 71 11.45 -0.71 6.06
N ALA A 72 12.20 0.31 6.50
CA ALA A 72 12.06 1.68 6.02
C ALA A 72 12.25 1.80 4.50
N LYS A 73 13.03 0.91 3.87
CA LYS A 73 13.23 0.84 2.41
C LYS A 73 11.94 0.58 1.62
N PHE A 74 10.91 0.02 2.25
CA PHE A 74 9.60 -0.24 1.63
C PHE A 74 8.63 0.93 1.77
N LEU A 75 8.99 1.94 2.56
CA LEU A 75 8.20 3.16 2.71
C LEU A 75 8.49 4.13 1.57
N ARG A 76 7.45 4.83 1.12
CA ARG A 76 7.49 5.83 0.04
C ARG A 76 6.81 7.12 0.48
N ASN A 77 7.13 8.23 -0.18
CA ASN A 77 6.58 9.56 0.11
C ASN A 77 6.66 9.92 1.62
N GLY A 78 7.86 9.95 2.18
CA GLY A 78 8.06 10.21 3.62
C GLY A 78 7.42 9.17 4.54
N GLY A 79 7.08 8.00 4.01
CA GLY A 79 6.40 6.91 4.70
C GLY A 79 4.89 7.08 4.82
N SER A 80 4.26 7.91 3.99
CA SER A 80 2.80 7.98 3.83
C SER A 80 2.24 6.82 3.00
N LEU A 81 3.08 6.19 2.18
CA LEU A 81 2.76 5.02 1.39
C LEU A 81 3.75 3.89 1.68
N VAL A 82 3.36 2.66 1.41
CA VAL A 82 4.20 1.47 1.59
C VAL A 82 3.99 0.50 0.44
N THR A 83 5.03 -0.25 0.09
CA THR A 83 4.87 -1.30 -0.91
C THR A 83 4.02 -2.44 -0.37
N VAL A 84 3.14 -3.01 -1.21
CA VAL A 84 2.26 -4.11 -0.78
C VAL A 84 3.08 -5.31 -0.32
N LYS A 85 4.14 -5.65 -1.07
CA LYS A 85 5.10 -6.70 -0.72
C LYS A 85 5.81 -6.41 0.60
N GLY A 86 6.31 -5.19 0.79
CA GLY A 86 7.01 -4.82 2.02
C GLY A 86 6.10 -4.81 3.25
N PHE A 87 4.82 -4.47 3.06
CA PHE A 87 3.84 -4.56 4.13
C PHE A 87 3.53 -6.01 4.51
N ASP A 88 3.36 -6.90 3.54
CA ASP A 88 3.15 -8.34 3.78
C ASP A 88 4.36 -9.00 4.47
N GLU A 89 5.57 -8.75 3.96
CA GLU A 89 6.82 -9.21 4.58
C GLU A 89 6.93 -8.72 6.03
N TYR A 90 6.54 -7.46 6.28
CA TYR A 90 6.55 -6.94 7.64
C TYR A 90 5.52 -7.61 8.54
N LEU A 91 4.32 -7.95 8.04
CA LEU A 91 3.33 -8.69 8.83
C LEU A 91 3.86 -10.05 9.27
N GLN A 92 4.59 -10.76 8.41
CA GLN A 92 5.21 -12.05 8.73
C GLN A 92 6.37 -11.92 9.72
N TYR A 93 7.18 -10.86 9.58
CA TYR A 93 8.26 -10.55 10.51
C TYR A 93 7.76 -10.05 11.87
N ARG A 94 6.64 -9.32 11.88
CA ARG A 94 6.11 -8.66 13.07
C ARG A 94 5.68 -9.68 14.11
N GLY A 95 6.34 -9.66 15.26
CA GLY A 95 6.10 -10.60 16.36
C GLY A 95 7.11 -11.75 16.42
N SER A 96 7.98 -11.88 15.41
CA SER A 96 9.09 -12.84 15.45
C SER A 96 10.10 -12.51 16.55
N ARG A 97 11.02 -13.44 16.84
CA ARG A 97 12.07 -13.24 17.83
C ARG A 97 13.03 -12.12 17.41
N GLU A 98 13.33 -12.02 16.13
CA GLU A 98 14.15 -10.96 15.52
C GLU A 98 13.48 -9.59 15.72
N TRP A 99 12.18 -9.50 15.42
CA TRP A 99 11.42 -8.27 15.65
C TRP A 99 11.44 -7.85 17.11
N LYS A 100 11.25 -8.79 18.05
CA LYS A 100 11.31 -8.47 19.49
C LYS A 100 12.68 -7.93 19.91
N LYS A 101 13.77 -8.54 19.40
CA LYS A 101 15.15 -8.10 19.66
C LYS A 101 15.41 -6.71 19.09
N GLU A 102 15.02 -6.45 17.85
CA GLU A 102 15.24 -5.15 17.18
C GLU A 102 14.40 -4.05 17.85
N LYS A 103 13.14 -4.34 18.17
CA LYS A 103 12.26 -3.43 18.91
C LYS A 103 12.81 -3.07 20.29
N ALA A 104 13.41 -4.02 21.00
CA ALA A 104 14.07 -3.75 22.28
C ALA A 104 15.26 -2.79 22.13
N LYS A 105 16.10 -2.99 21.11
CA LYS A 105 17.23 -2.10 20.79
C LYS A 105 16.77 -0.69 20.41
N LEU A 106 15.67 -0.57 19.67
CA LEU A 106 15.10 0.74 19.32
C LEU A 106 14.57 1.49 20.55
N ARG A 107 13.96 0.77 21.51
CA ARG A 107 13.50 1.35 22.78
C ARG A 107 14.66 1.84 23.65
N THR A 108 15.77 1.12 23.73
CA THR A 108 16.94 1.58 24.50
C THR A 108 17.56 2.81 23.84
N LYS A 109 17.72 2.82 22.51
CA LYS A 109 18.28 3.96 21.77
C LYS A 109 17.45 5.25 21.88
N LYS A 110 16.11 5.14 21.95
CA LYS A 110 15.21 6.28 22.24
C LYS A 110 15.30 6.78 23.69
N LYS A 111 15.82 5.98 24.63
CA LYS A 111 15.97 6.34 26.06
C LYS A 111 17.30 7.03 26.37
N THR A 112 18.32 6.82 25.54
CA THR A 112 19.67 7.38 25.71
C THR A 112 19.88 8.70 24.96
N ARG A 113 18.87 9.18 24.25
CA ARG A 113 18.89 10.41 23.46
C ARG A 113 17.86 11.38 24.02
#